data_AF-A0A2E8PAL9-F1
#
_entry.id   AF-A0A2E8PAL9-F1
#
_cell.length_a   1.000
_cell.length_b   1.000
_cell.length_c   1.000
_cell.angle_alpha   90.00
_cell.angle_beta   90.00
_cell.angle_gamma   90.00
#
_symmetry.space_group_name_H-M   'P 1'
#
loop_
_entity.id
_entity.type
_entity.pdbx_description
1 polymer ?
#
loop_
_entity_poly.entity_id
_entity_poly.type
_entity_poly.pdbx_seq_one_letter_code
_entity_poly.pdbx_strand_id
1 'polypeptide(L)'
;MRNAKLKPLAKSAAVAVTALLGITVLAGCSSSSEEPAADETTSEQSEESTQLLPPVIIEPEQKEATATVGDFIDIVVDEVLGTTISTDDSDVLEIYQARQDGDAIFNPGARALAAGDATITVTLPDNTSYDIAVTVTE
;
A
#
# COMPACT_ATOMS: atom_id res chain seq x y z
N MET A 1 4.61 -44.06 36.04
CA MET A 1 5.47 -45.00 35.28
C MET A 1 4.96 -45.07 33.85
N ARG A 2 5.89 -45.15 32.88
CA ARG A 2 5.76 -45.21 31.41
C ARG A 2 5.82 -43.86 30.69
N ASN A 3 7.08 -43.56 30.39
CA ASN A 3 7.60 -42.54 29.49
C ASN A 3 7.13 -42.76 28.04
N ALA A 4 6.94 -41.68 27.30
CA ALA A 4 7.06 -41.68 25.84
C ALA A 4 8.14 -40.66 25.44
N LYS A 5 9.24 -41.17 24.90
CA LYS A 5 10.38 -40.44 24.35
C LYS A 5 9.96 -39.69 23.08
N LEU A 6 10.08 -38.37 23.08
CA LEU A 6 10.16 -37.59 21.84
C LEU A 6 11.60 -37.67 21.30
N LYS A 7 11.76 -38.12 20.05
CA LYS A 7 13.05 -38.16 19.36
C LYS A 7 13.31 -36.79 18.72
N PRO A 8 14.54 -36.24 18.79
CA PRO A 8 14.92 -35.03 18.07
C PRO A 8 15.18 -35.34 16.59
N LEU A 9 14.61 -34.55 15.69
CA LEU A 9 14.96 -34.56 14.27
C LEU A 9 16.06 -33.51 13.97
N ALA A 10 16.89 -33.86 13.01
CA ALA A 10 18.27 -33.44 12.85
C ALA A 10 18.50 -32.10 12.13
N LYS A 11 19.69 -31.54 12.38
CA LYS A 11 20.34 -30.44 11.65
C LYS A 11 20.73 -30.83 10.21
N SER A 12 20.56 -29.88 9.29
CA SER A 12 21.34 -29.66 8.04
C SER A 12 21.30 -28.13 7.79
N ALA A 13 22.37 -27.32 7.74
CA ALA A 13 23.51 -27.25 6.79
C ALA A 13 23.03 -27.12 5.33
N ALA A 14 23.44 -26.19 4.45
CA ALA A 14 24.51 -25.19 4.43
C ALA A 14 24.30 -24.23 3.20
N VAL A 15 24.88 -23.03 3.28
CA VAL A 15 25.66 -22.25 2.27
C VAL A 15 25.22 -22.25 0.78
N ALA A 16 25.06 -21.06 0.19
CA ALA A 16 25.83 -20.63 -1.00
C ALA A 16 25.63 -19.14 -1.34
N VAL A 17 26.76 -18.44 -1.42
CA VAL A 17 26.98 -17.05 -1.83
C VAL A 17 27.07 -16.97 -3.35
N THR A 18 26.50 -15.93 -3.97
CA THR A 18 27.01 -15.36 -5.22
C THR A 18 26.65 -13.88 -5.31
N ALA A 19 27.64 -13.01 -5.07
CA ALA A 19 27.61 -11.60 -5.40
C ALA A 19 28.15 -11.42 -6.83
N LEU A 20 27.39 -10.73 -7.69
CA LEU A 20 27.85 -10.32 -9.02
C LEU A 20 27.83 -8.78 -9.12
N LEU A 21 29.04 -8.21 -9.09
CA LEU A 21 29.41 -6.85 -9.47
C LEU A 21 29.01 -6.64 -10.95
N GLY A 22 28.40 -5.54 -11.42
CA GLY A 22 28.78 -4.14 -11.26
C GLY A 22 29.40 -3.65 -12.58
N ILE A 23 28.70 -2.78 -13.33
CA ILE A 23 29.28 -1.90 -14.37
C ILE A 23 28.43 -0.63 -14.48
N THR A 24 28.96 0.50 -14.02
CA THR A 24 28.44 1.84 -14.30
C THR A 24 29.44 2.56 -15.19
N VAL A 25 29.03 2.88 -16.41
CA VAL A 25 29.74 3.83 -17.28
C VAL A 25 28.69 4.68 -17.97
N LEU A 26 28.44 5.87 -17.44
CA LEU A 26 27.72 6.91 -18.18
C LEU A 26 28.70 8.04 -18.48
N ALA A 27 29.31 7.94 -19.66
CA ALA A 27 30.07 9.01 -20.29
C ALA A 27 29.11 10.14 -20.69
N GLY A 28 29.58 11.37 -20.54
CA GLY A 28 28.78 12.57 -20.74
C GLY A 28 28.54 12.97 -22.18
N CYS A 29 27.81 14.07 -22.33
CA CYS A 29 27.83 14.98 -23.47
C CYS A 29 27.19 16.29 -22.94
N SER A 30 27.95 17.32 -22.62
CA SER A 30 28.53 18.31 -23.52
C SER A 30 27.49 19.23 -24.17
N SER A 31 27.63 20.50 -23.79
CA SER A 31 27.56 21.69 -24.64
C SER A 31 26.23 22.41 -24.92
N SER A 32 26.33 23.71 -24.61
CA SER A 32 25.95 24.88 -25.41
C SER A 32 24.49 25.31 -25.49
N SER A 33 24.30 26.53 -24.97
CA SER A 33 23.31 27.52 -25.36
C SER A 33 23.17 27.65 -26.88
N GLU A 34 21.92 27.75 -27.36
CA GLU A 34 21.41 28.83 -28.22
C GLU A 34 19.94 28.51 -28.56
N GLU A 35 19.03 29.46 -28.33
CA GLU A 35 17.71 29.46 -28.97
C GLU A 35 17.88 29.64 -30.48
N PRO A 36 17.01 29.00 -31.30
CA PRO A 36 16.03 29.83 -31.99
C PRO A 36 14.66 29.18 -32.15
N ALA A 37 13.65 30.04 -32.23
CA ALA A 37 12.26 29.73 -32.53
C ALA A 37 12.10 28.94 -33.85
N ALA A 38 11.29 27.88 -33.79
CA ALA A 38 10.62 27.32 -34.95
C ALA A 38 9.23 26.83 -34.52
N ASP A 39 8.23 27.42 -35.17
CA ASP A 39 6.81 27.07 -35.15
C ASP A 39 6.65 25.66 -35.72
N GLU A 40 6.41 24.67 -34.85
CA GLU A 40 5.92 23.37 -35.26
C GLU A 40 4.72 23.02 -34.39
N THR A 41 3.61 22.78 -35.08
CA THR A 41 2.38 22.18 -34.58
C THR A 41 2.70 20.87 -33.87
N THR A 42 3.02 20.98 -32.58
CA THR A 42 3.06 19.83 -31.69
C THR A 42 1.62 19.49 -31.39
N SER A 43 1.15 18.39 -31.97
CA SER A 43 0.02 17.68 -31.40
C SER A 43 0.32 17.52 -29.92
N GLU A 44 -0.44 18.24 -29.09
CA GLU A 44 -0.48 18.01 -27.66
C GLU A 44 -1.00 16.58 -27.50
N GLN A 45 -0.07 15.63 -27.49
CA GLN A 45 -0.23 14.41 -26.76
C GLN A 45 -0.43 14.88 -25.34
N SER A 46 -1.70 15.00 -24.96
CA SER A 46 -2.14 15.11 -23.60
C SER A 46 -1.62 13.88 -22.88
N GLU A 47 -0.38 13.96 -22.43
CA GLU A 47 0.10 13.23 -21.28
C GLU A 47 -0.82 13.71 -20.16
N GLU A 48 -1.96 13.03 -20.02
CA GLU A 48 -2.83 13.13 -18.87
C GLU A 48 -1.96 12.69 -17.69
N SER A 49 -1.23 13.65 -17.12
CA SER A 49 -0.56 13.48 -15.85
C SER A 49 -1.67 13.18 -14.87
N THR A 50 -1.97 11.89 -14.66
CA THR A 50 -2.98 11.42 -13.72
C THR A 50 -2.55 11.97 -12.37
N GLN A 51 -3.14 13.09 -11.98
CA GLN A 51 -2.80 13.77 -10.75
C GLN A 51 -3.27 12.85 -9.64
N LEU A 52 -2.32 12.17 -8.98
CA LEU A 52 -2.64 11.28 -7.88
C LEU A 52 -3.24 12.13 -6.75
N LEU A 53 -4.53 11.94 -6.50
CA LEU A 53 -5.20 12.58 -5.38
C LEU A 53 -4.59 12.05 -4.08
N PRO A 54 -4.43 12.92 -3.06
CA PRO A 54 -4.00 12.46 -1.75
C PRO A 54 -5.07 11.51 -1.17
N PRO A 55 -4.65 10.47 -0.42
CA PRO A 55 -5.60 9.57 0.22
C PRO A 55 -6.35 10.25 1.36
N VAL A 56 -7.52 9.71 1.69
CA VAL A 56 -8.26 10.01 2.92
C VAL A 56 -7.57 9.31 4.08
N ILE A 57 -6.98 10.07 4.99
CA ILE A 57 -6.30 9.51 6.17
C ILE A 57 -7.30 9.33 7.31
N ILE A 58 -7.32 8.14 7.89
CA ILE A 58 -8.07 7.84 9.13
C ILE A 58 -7.06 7.67 10.25
N GLU A 59 -7.10 8.60 11.21
CA GLU A 59 -6.21 8.58 12.37
C GLU A 59 -6.67 7.54 13.40
N PRO A 60 -5.78 7.09 14.31
CA PRO A 60 -6.16 6.24 15.43
C PRO A 60 -7.33 6.85 16.21
N GLU A 61 -8.23 5.98 16.70
CA GLU A 61 -9.46 6.34 17.43
C GLU A 61 -10.57 7.03 16.61
N GLN A 62 -10.30 7.48 15.37
CA GLN A 62 -11.34 8.00 14.49
C GLN A 62 -12.32 6.88 14.10
N LYS A 63 -13.63 7.15 14.26
CA LYS A 63 -14.70 6.17 14.05
C LYS A 63 -15.54 6.43 12.81
N GLU A 64 -15.31 7.56 12.14
CA GLU A 64 -16.10 7.99 10.98
C GLU A 64 -15.18 8.60 9.93
N ALA A 65 -15.44 8.33 8.66
CA ALA A 65 -14.74 8.93 7.53
C ALA A 65 -15.69 9.16 6.35
N THR A 66 -15.35 10.14 5.51
CA THR A 66 -16.04 10.41 4.26
C THR A 66 -15.04 10.37 3.12
N ALA A 67 -15.38 9.71 2.02
CA ALA A 67 -14.57 9.59 0.82
C ALA A 67 -15.44 9.81 -0.44
N THR A 68 -14.81 10.16 -1.55
CA THR A 68 -15.46 10.20 -2.87
C THR A 68 -15.15 8.90 -3.63
N VAL A 69 -16.05 8.47 -4.52
CA VAL A 69 -15.79 7.33 -5.42
C VAL A 69 -14.45 7.51 -6.13
N GLY A 70 -13.59 6.49 -6.02
CA GLY A 70 -12.24 6.49 -6.58
C GLY A 70 -11.15 6.84 -5.58
N ASP A 71 -11.47 7.42 -4.43
CA ASP A 71 -10.50 7.73 -3.38
C ASP A 71 -9.90 6.46 -2.77
N PHE A 72 -8.65 6.59 -2.34
CA PHE A 72 -8.01 5.64 -1.45
C PHE A 72 -8.10 6.13 -0.01
N ILE A 73 -8.42 5.21 0.88
CA ILE A 73 -8.49 5.40 2.33
C ILE A 73 -7.27 4.72 2.94
N ASP A 74 -6.49 5.46 3.73
CA ASP A 74 -5.33 4.98 4.48
C ASP A 74 -5.65 4.96 5.98
N ILE A 75 -5.60 3.79 6.62
CA ILE A 75 -5.97 3.64 8.02
C ILE A 75 -4.69 3.55 8.84
N VAL A 76 -4.39 4.61 9.59
CA VAL A 76 -3.22 4.68 10.45
C VAL A 76 -3.48 3.89 11.73
N VAL A 77 -2.58 2.95 12.03
CA VAL A 77 -2.62 2.12 13.24
C VAL A 77 -1.24 2.10 13.89
N ASP A 78 -1.19 1.96 15.21
CA ASP A 78 0.07 1.92 15.96
C ASP A 78 0.92 0.68 15.60
N GLU A 79 0.28 -0.47 15.45
CA GLU A 79 0.93 -1.73 15.06
C GLU A 79 0.37 -2.25 13.73
N VAL A 80 1.09 -1.95 12.65
CA VAL A 80 0.63 -2.28 11.28
C VAL A 80 0.70 -3.78 10.99
N LEU A 81 1.81 -4.43 11.31
CA LEU A 81 1.97 -5.85 11.00
C LEU A 81 1.12 -6.71 11.92
N GLY A 82 0.28 -7.56 11.34
CA GLY A 82 -0.67 -8.40 12.07
C GLY A 82 -2.05 -7.74 12.25
N THR A 83 -2.19 -6.45 11.93
CA THR A 83 -3.52 -5.82 11.80
C THR A 83 -4.20 -6.36 10.55
N THR A 84 -5.49 -6.69 10.67
CA THR A 84 -6.35 -7.07 9.55
C THR A 84 -7.59 -6.19 9.51
N ILE A 85 -8.14 -5.99 8.32
CA ILE A 85 -9.38 -5.25 8.14
C ILE A 85 -10.39 -6.04 7.31
N SER A 86 -11.67 -5.79 7.51
CA SER A 86 -12.77 -6.33 6.70
C SER A 86 -13.85 -5.28 6.51
N THR A 87 -14.67 -5.43 5.47
CA THR A 87 -15.86 -4.61 5.28
C THR A 87 -17.12 -5.46 5.30
N ASP A 88 -18.23 -4.86 5.71
CA ASP A 88 -19.58 -5.43 5.59
C ASP A 88 -20.18 -5.26 4.18
N ASP A 89 -19.65 -4.36 3.35
CA ASP A 89 -20.11 -4.10 1.98
C ASP A 89 -18.95 -3.96 0.98
N SER A 90 -18.68 -5.06 0.27
CA SER A 90 -17.65 -5.10 -0.77
C SER A 90 -18.06 -4.46 -2.09
N ASP A 91 -19.33 -4.11 -2.27
CA ASP A 91 -19.79 -3.36 -3.45
C ASP A 91 -19.48 -1.85 -3.28
N VAL A 92 -19.32 -1.38 -2.04
CA VAL A 92 -18.93 0.00 -1.69
C VAL A 92 -17.42 0.15 -1.49
N LEU A 93 -16.75 -0.82 -0.83
CA LEU A 93 -15.32 -0.74 -0.51
C LEU A 93 -14.52 -1.97 -0.97
N GLU A 94 -13.40 -1.72 -1.66
CA GLU A 94 -12.36 -2.73 -1.87
C GLU A 94 -11.30 -2.63 -0.77
N ILE A 95 -11.03 -3.73 -0.08
CA ILE A 95 -10.14 -3.76 1.10
C ILE A 95 -8.71 -4.16 0.72
N TYR A 96 -7.74 -3.41 1.25
CA TYR A 96 -6.30 -3.66 1.14
C TYR A 96 -5.72 -3.95 2.53
N GLN A 97 -5.25 -5.18 2.75
CA GLN A 97 -4.66 -5.57 4.02
C GLN A 97 -3.33 -4.87 4.27
N ALA A 98 -3.00 -4.68 5.55
CA ALA A 98 -1.67 -4.32 5.98
C ALA A 98 -0.66 -5.34 5.43
N ARG A 99 0.46 -4.84 4.91
CA ARG A 99 1.49 -5.72 4.34
C ARG A 99 2.88 -5.12 4.48
N GLN A 100 3.86 -6.00 4.38
CA GLN A 100 5.25 -5.62 4.21
C GLN A 100 5.72 -6.02 2.81
N ASP A 101 6.41 -5.13 2.12
CA ASP A 101 7.08 -5.40 0.85
C ASP A 101 8.53 -4.89 0.92
N GLY A 102 9.48 -5.83 1.01
CA GLY A 102 10.86 -5.51 1.37
C GLY A 102 10.97 -4.81 2.73
N ASP A 103 11.58 -3.64 2.74
CA ASP A 103 11.75 -2.81 3.94
C ASP A 103 10.59 -1.82 4.16
N ALA A 104 9.61 -1.76 3.24
CA ALA A 104 8.45 -0.90 3.34
C ALA A 104 7.29 -1.59 4.05
N ILE A 105 6.67 -0.87 4.99
CA ILE A 105 5.46 -1.30 5.70
C ILE A 105 4.31 -0.43 5.20
N PHE A 106 3.23 -1.07 4.77
CA PHE A 106 2.03 -0.41 4.26
C PHE A 106 0.90 -0.61 5.26
N ASN A 107 0.28 0.51 5.62
CA ASN A 107 -0.94 0.55 6.39
C ASN A 107 -2.06 -0.26 5.70
N PRO A 108 -3.02 -0.79 6.47
CA PRO A 108 -4.27 -1.28 5.90
C PRO A 108 -5.07 -0.09 5.32
N GLY A 109 -5.95 -0.37 4.37
CA GLY A 109 -6.73 0.67 3.71
C GLY A 109 -7.85 0.14 2.84
N ALA A 110 -8.55 1.04 2.15
CA ALA A 110 -9.63 0.69 1.24
C ALA A 110 -9.63 1.58 0.00
N ARG A 111 -10.31 1.16 -1.06
CA ARG A 111 -10.68 2.01 -2.19
C ARG A 111 -12.19 2.15 -2.24
N ALA A 112 -12.68 3.37 -2.39
CA ALA A 112 -14.09 3.68 -2.58
C ALA A 112 -14.54 3.31 -4.00
N LEU A 113 -15.48 2.37 -4.12
CA LEU A 113 -15.94 1.83 -5.41
C LEU A 113 -17.23 2.47 -5.91
N ALA A 114 -18.17 2.73 -5.00
CA ALA A 114 -19.49 3.27 -5.29
C ALA A 114 -20.01 4.09 -4.12
N ALA A 115 -20.92 5.03 -4.38
CA ALA A 115 -21.57 5.79 -3.33
C ALA A 115 -22.43 4.88 -2.44
N GLY A 116 -22.40 5.12 -1.12
CA GLY A 116 -23.04 4.28 -0.12
C GLY A 116 -22.38 4.39 1.23
N ASP A 117 -22.95 3.71 2.22
CA ASP A 117 -22.36 3.59 3.56
C ASP A 117 -21.83 2.17 3.75
N ALA A 118 -20.63 2.05 4.32
CA ALA A 118 -20.01 0.77 4.67
C ALA A 118 -19.29 0.89 6.01
N THR A 119 -19.11 -0.21 6.70
CA THR A 119 -18.33 -0.33 7.93
C THR A 119 -17.03 -1.07 7.62
N ILE A 120 -15.91 -0.51 8.07
CA ILE A 120 -14.63 -1.23 8.15
C ILE A 120 -14.43 -1.68 9.59
N THR A 121 -14.31 -3.00 9.80
CA THR A 121 -13.86 -3.56 11.08
C THR A 121 -12.34 -3.73 11.03
N VAL A 122 -11.65 -3.11 11.99
CA VAL A 122 -10.21 -3.23 12.19
C VAL A 122 -9.96 -4.19 13.35
N THR A 123 -9.13 -5.20 13.15
CA THR A 123 -8.66 -6.12 14.19
C THR A 123 -7.17 -5.98 14.38
N LEU A 124 -6.76 -5.58 15.59
CA LEU A 124 -5.36 -5.40 15.97
C LEU A 124 -4.70 -6.74 16.32
N PRO A 125 -3.35 -6.81 16.39
CA PRO A 125 -2.62 -8.05 16.68
C PRO A 125 -2.97 -8.66 18.06
N ASP A 126 -3.43 -7.86 19.01
CA ASP A 126 -3.89 -8.32 20.32
C ASP A 126 -5.33 -8.89 20.30
N ASN A 127 -5.97 -8.95 19.13
CA ASN A 127 -7.35 -9.36 18.87
C ASN A 127 -8.42 -8.41 19.40
N THR A 128 -8.06 -7.20 19.84
CA THR A 128 -9.05 -6.13 20.01
C THR A 128 -9.52 -5.65 18.64
N SER A 129 -10.74 -5.11 18.58
CA SER A 129 -11.30 -4.63 17.32
C SER A 129 -12.13 -3.38 17.53
N TYR A 130 -12.22 -2.59 16.46
CA TYR A 130 -13.10 -1.44 16.40
C TYR A 130 -13.61 -1.23 14.98
N ASP A 131 -14.76 -0.57 14.91
CA ASP A 131 -15.40 -0.25 13.64
C ASP A 131 -15.14 1.21 13.26
N ILE A 132 -15.10 1.45 11.95
CA ILE A 132 -15.04 2.74 11.29
C ILE A 132 -16.23 2.79 10.33
N ALA A 133 -17.15 3.72 10.53
CA ALA A 133 -18.19 4.02 9.56
C ALA A 133 -17.61 4.87 8.42
N VAL A 134 -17.84 4.45 7.18
CA VAL A 134 -17.37 5.13 5.98
C VAL A 134 -18.57 5.48 5.13
N THR A 135 -18.73 6.77 4.83
CA THR A 135 -19.70 7.25 3.84
C THR A 135 -18.96 7.61 2.55
N VAL A 136 -19.34 6.98 1.45
CA VAL A 136 -18.83 7.26 0.11
C VAL A 136 -19.84 8.11 -0.66
N THR A 137 -19.39 9.22 -1.23
CA THR A 137 -20.20 10.08 -2.11
C THR A 137 -19.68 10.05 -3.55
N GLU A 138 -20.49 10.55 -4.49
CA GLU A 138 -20.06 10.77 -5.89
C GLU A 138 -18.94 11.80 -6.04
#